data_AF-A0A1G3BV30-F1
#
_entry.id   AF-A0A1G3BV30-F1
#
_cell.length_a   1.000
_cell.length_b   1.000
_cell.length_c   1.000
_cell.angle_alpha   90.00
_cell.angle_beta   90.00
_cell.angle_gamma   90.00
#
_symmetry.space_group_name_H-M   'P 1'
#
loop_
_entity.id
_entity.type
_entity.pdbx_description
1 polymer ?
#
loop_
_entity_poly.entity_id
_entity_poly.type
_entity_poly.pdbx_seq_one_letter_code
_entity_poly.pdbx_strand_id
1 'polypeptide(L)'
;MMETNENKLVEMSVIGEVCSPLSSSQPYSITPEGKPTILPGIGGITYNVKVGDNAIQWEADHVEPCVSVKNKDREENGALNLLSCIGNAAKVITGDAKGDTGVVTGKHGGIENVLVDFEDKTLERLAIGDKILIRGYGLGLSFIKYPHIKPINLSPSLAKALPIREDKTKGILHIPVTHIIPAAIMGSGLGSQHCYRGDYDIQLFDKQSVEKYYLKTLRFGDIVAIMDADHTYGRIYRTGAVSIGVIVHSNCVTAGHGPGVTTLLTSVEGKIAPHIDSTANIGVYLDIGRFRKKSRKKR
;
A
#
# COMPACT_ATOMS: atom_id res chain seq x y z
N MET A 1 20.93 -12.38 -0.64
CA MET A 1 19.48 -12.43 -0.44
C MET A 1 19.24 -12.39 1.05
N MET A 2 18.32 -11.55 1.53
CA MET A 2 18.03 -11.39 2.96
C MET A 2 17.65 -12.74 3.58
N GLU A 3 18.24 -13.08 4.72
CA GLU A 3 17.91 -14.30 5.45
C GLU A 3 16.64 -14.10 6.29
N THR A 4 15.62 -14.93 6.04
CA THR A 4 14.30 -14.80 6.65
C THR A 4 13.81 -16.13 7.23
N ASN A 5 12.74 -16.08 8.02
CA ASN A 5 12.01 -17.26 8.48
C ASN A 5 10.95 -17.75 7.48
N GLU A 6 11.06 -17.42 6.18
CA GLU A 6 10.05 -17.74 5.16
C GLU A 6 9.60 -19.21 5.16
N ASN A 7 10.54 -20.14 5.38
CA ASN A 7 10.28 -21.58 5.45
C ASN A 7 9.41 -22.01 6.64
N LYS A 8 9.18 -21.13 7.61
CA LYS A 8 8.31 -21.35 8.77
C LYS A 8 6.97 -20.62 8.66
N LEU A 9 6.78 -19.81 7.62
CA LEU A 9 5.55 -19.05 7.43
C LEU A 9 4.43 -19.96 6.90
N VAL A 10 3.22 -19.68 7.35
CA VAL A 10 2.01 -20.33 6.86
C VAL A 10 1.42 -19.48 5.74
N GLU A 11 1.04 -20.15 4.66
CA GLU A 11 0.27 -19.56 3.59
C GLU A 11 -1.20 -19.97 3.74
N MET A 12 -2.11 -19.00 3.74
CA MET A 12 -3.52 -19.22 4.01
C MET A 12 -4.39 -18.56 2.94
N SER A 13 -5.43 -19.27 2.48
CA SER A 13 -6.42 -18.70 1.57
C SER A 13 -7.28 -17.69 2.31
N VAL A 14 -7.36 -16.47 1.78
CA VAL A 14 -8.36 -15.47 2.18
C VAL A 14 -9.13 -15.01 0.96
N ILE A 15 -10.41 -14.72 1.16
CA ILE A 15 -11.33 -14.40 0.08
C ILE A 15 -12.02 -13.06 0.35
N GLY A 16 -12.18 -12.30 -0.71
CA GLY A 16 -13.11 -11.18 -0.77
C GLY A 16 -13.79 -11.16 -2.14
N GLU A 17 -14.52 -10.09 -2.40
CA GLU A 17 -15.13 -9.79 -3.69
C GLU A 17 -14.77 -8.37 -4.11
N VAL A 18 -14.78 -8.12 -5.42
CA VAL A 18 -14.69 -6.77 -5.97
C VAL A 18 -15.81 -5.93 -5.37
N CYS A 19 -15.47 -4.92 -4.57
CA CYS A 19 -16.47 -4.11 -3.88
C CYS A 19 -16.98 -2.99 -4.79
N SER A 20 -18.24 -2.60 -4.62
CA SER A 20 -18.79 -1.42 -5.31
C SER A 20 -18.06 -0.14 -4.87
N PRO A 21 -17.95 0.89 -5.73
CA PRO A 21 -17.65 2.23 -5.27
C PRO A 21 -18.60 2.63 -4.15
N LEU A 22 -18.09 3.38 -3.18
CA LEU A 22 -18.89 3.84 -2.04
C LEU A 22 -19.11 5.34 -2.12
N SER A 23 -20.34 5.73 -1.81
CA SER A 23 -20.70 7.11 -1.55
C SER A 23 -21.39 7.16 -0.21
N SER A 24 -21.03 8.14 0.61
CA SER A 24 -21.82 8.47 1.80
C SER A 24 -23.21 8.96 1.37
N SER A 25 -24.18 8.93 2.28
CA SER A 25 -25.53 9.50 2.03
C SER A 25 -25.48 11.00 1.73
N GLN A 26 -24.41 11.67 2.16
CA GLN A 26 -24.07 13.02 1.74
C GLN A 26 -22.96 12.96 0.68
N PRO A 27 -23.20 13.46 -0.55
CA PRO A 27 -22.24 13.35 -1.65
C PRO A 27 -21.04 14.29 -1.53
N TYR A 28 -21.03 15.18 -0.52
CA TYR A 28 -19.99 16.18 -0.35
C TYR A 28 -18.85 15.70 0.56
N SER A 29 -17.62 15.90 0.11
CA SER A 29 -16.43 15.97 0.96
C SER A 29 -16.10 17.43 1.28
N ILE A 30 -15.59 17.69 2.48
CA ILE A 30 -15.30 19.05 2.97
C ILE A 30 -13.80 19.30 2.94
N THR A 31 -13.36 20.32 2.19
CA THR A 31 -11.95 20.76 2.14
C THR A 31 -11.48 21.35 3.49
N PRO A 32 -10.17 21.51 3.74
CA PRO A 32 -9.68 22.16 4.97
C PRO A 32 -10.16 23.61 5.12
N GLU A 33 -10.47 24.30 4.02
CA GLU A 33 -11.05 25.64 4.03
C GLU A 33 -12.57 25.65 4.27
N GLY A 34 -13.18 24.50 4.56
CA GLY A 34 -14.62 24.38 4.82
C GLY A 34 -15.50 24.41 3.58
N LYS A 35 -14.94 24.27 2.37
CA LYS A 35 -15.70 24.22 1.11
C LYS A 35 -16.18 22.80 0.79
N PRO A 36 -17.44 22.62 0.37
CA PRO A 36 -17.94 21.33 -0.10
C PRO A 36 -17.47 21.04 -1.54
N THR A 37 -17.15 19.78 -1.82
CA THR A 37 -16.72 19.28 -3.13
C THR A 37 -17.36 17.91 -3.40
N ILE A 38 -17.55 17.56 -4.67
CA ILE A 38 -18.08 16.25 -5.09
C ILE A 38 -17.06 15.63 -6.01
N LEU A 39 -16.46 14.52 -5.57
CA LEU A 39 -15.35 13.86 -6.25
C LEU A 39 -15.54 12.34 -6.21
N PRO A 40 -15.01 11.60 -7.20
CA PRO A 40 -14.89 10.15 -7.09
C PRO A 40 -13.92 9.79 -5.95
N GLY A 41 -14.12 8.61 -5.35
CA GLY A 41 -13.30 8.15 -4.24
C GLY A 41 -13.11 6.64 -4.16
N ILE A 42 -13.35 6.08 -2.98
CA ILE A 42 -13.04 4.68 -2.64
C ILE A 42 -13.92 3.62 -3.31
N GLY A 43 -13.37 2.42 -3.43
CA GLY A 43 -14.06 1.21 -3.89
C GLY A 43 -14.18 1.10 -5.41
N GLY A 44 -14.54 -0.10 -5.89
CA GLY A 44 -14.80 -0.35 -7.30
C GLY A 44 -13.64 -0.90 -8.09
N ILE A 45 -13.80 -0.77 -9.41
CA ILE A 45 -12.78 -1.03 -10.42
C ILE A 45 -12.41 0.32 -11.02
N THR A 46 -11.21 0.80 -10.70
CA THR A 46 -10.65 2.05 -11.21
C THR A 46 -9.86 1.77 -12.48
N TYR A 47 -10.49 2.01 -13.64
CA TYR A 47 -9.94 1.62 -14.95
C TYR A 47 -8.70 2.42 -15.39
N ASN A 48 -8.63 3.70 -15.04
CA ASN A 48 -7.62 4.65 -15.54
C ASN A 48 -6.51 5.01 -14.53
N VAL A 49 -6.58 4.50 -13.30
CA VAL A 49 -5.58 4.74 -12.24
C VAL A 49 -4.97 3.40 -11.80
N LYS A 50 -3.64 3.30 -11.92
CA LYS A 50 -2.88 2.06 -11.66
C LYS A 50 -1.62 2.35 -10.86
N VAL A 51 -1.02 1.30 -10.32
CA VAL A 51 0.33 1.39 -9.71
C VAL A 51 1.31 1.99 -10.72
N GLY A 52 2.06 2.99 -10.29
CA GLY A 52 3.00 3.78 -11.10
C GLY A 52 2.43 5.11 -11.61
N ASP A 53 1.11 5.32 -11.59
CA ASP A 53 0.52 6.63 -11.88
C ASP A 53 0.78 7.62 -10.74
N ASN A 54 0.72 8.92 -11.04
CA ASN A 54 0.78 9.96 -10.01
C ASN A 54 -0.37 9.78 -9.01
N ALA A 55 -0.11 9.95 -7.71
CA ALA A 55 -1.09 9.77 -6.64
C ALA A 55 -1.76 11.08 -6.20
N ILE A 56 -1.43 12.23 -6.81
CA ILE A 56 -1.75 13.56 -6.26
C ILE A 56 -2.59 14.42 -7.19
N GLN A 57 -2.38 14.29 -8.50
CA GLN A 57 -2.87 15.23 -9.50
C GLN A 57 -4.24 14.82 -10.06
N TRP A 58 -5.02 14.08 -9.26
CA TRP A 58 -6.37 13.66 -9.62
C TRP A 58 -7.41 14.57 -8.97
N GLU A 59 -8.46 14.87 -9.72
CA GLU A 59 -9.72 15.41 -9.18
C GLU A 59 -10.47 14.26 -8.49
N ALA A 60 -10.01 13.93 -7.28
CA ALA A 60 -10.37 12.71 -6.55
C ALA A 60 -10.26 12.92 -5.03
N ASP A 61 -10.95 12.07 -4.28
CA ASP A 61 -10.83 11.98 -2.82
C ASP A 61 -10.71 10.51 -2.40
N HIS A 62 -9.49 10.06 -2.05
CA HIS A 62 -9.19 8.67 -1.69
C HIS A 62 -9.41 7.63 -2.82
N VAL A 63 -9.16 7.97 -4.07
CA VAL A 63 -9.23 6.98 -5.16
C VAL A 63 -8.22 5.87 -4.94
N GLU A 64 -8.72 4.63 -5.01
CA GLU A 64 -7.94 3.40 -4.92
C GLU A 64 -7.57 2.91 -6.32
N PRO A 65 -6.30 2.56 -6.60
CA PRO A 65 -5.88 2.11 -7.92
C PRO A 65 -6.38 0.70 -8.22
N CYS A 66 -6.73 0.47 -9.48
CA CYS A 66 -7.09 -0.84 -10.02
C CYS A 66 -8.34 -1.45 -9.35
N VAL A 67 -8.22 -2.48 -8.50
CA VAL A 67 -9.39 -3.20 -7.97
C VAL A 67 -9.40 -3.17 -6.44
N SER A 68 -10.51 -2.70 -5.89
CA SER A 68 -10.78 -2.74 -4.45
C SER A 68 -11.54 -4.02 -4.09
N VAL A 69 -10.98 -4.79 -3.15
CA VAL A 69 -11.49 -6.08 -2.72
C VAL A 69 -11.88 -6.03 -1.25
N LYS A 70 -13.08 -6.49 -0.93
CA LYS A 70 -13.63 -6.50 0.42
C LYS A 70 -14.41 -7.79 0.67
N ASN A 71 -14.42 -8.27 1.90
CA ASN A 71 -15.39 -9.27 2.34
C ASN A 71 -16.59 -8.58 3.02
N LYS A 72 -17.79 -9.05 2.74
CA LYS A 72 -19.04 -8.50 3.32
C LYS A 72 -19.15 -8.81 4.81
N ASP A 73 -18.65 -9.95 5.25
CA ASP A 73 -18.58 -10.29 6.67
C ASP A 73 -17.43 -9.52 7.35
N ARG A 74 -17.71 -8.91 8.51
CA ARG A 74 -16.75 -8.04 9.20
C ARG A 74 -15.51 -8.79 9.68
N GLU A 75 -15.68 -9.98 10.24
CA GLU A 75 -14.57 -10.76 10.80
C GLU A 75 -13.74 -11.37 9.68
N GLU A 76 -14.39 -11.89 8.64
CA GLU A 76 -13.71 -12.37 7.45
C GLU A 76 -12.97 -11.23 6.72
N ASN A 77 -13.53 -10.01 6.70
CA ASN A 77 -12.84 -8.85 6.12
C ASN A 77 -11.63 -8.42 6.97
N GLY A 78 -11.74 -8.53 8.29
CA GLY A 78 -10.61 -8.36 9.19
C GLY A 78 -9.49 -9.37 8.92
N ALA A 79 -9.85 -10.63 8.64
CA ALA A 79 -8.89 -11.67 8.25
C ALA A 79 -8.29 -11.41 6.86
N LEU A 80 -9.10 -11.00 5.88
CA LEU A 80 -8.65 -10.59 4.54
C LEU A 80 -7.59 -9.48 4.64
N ASN A 81 -7.87 -8.43 5.41
CA ASN A 81 -6.93 -7.32 5.62
C ASN A 81 -5.70 -7.75 6.40
N LEU A 82 -5.83 -8.60 7.41
CA LEU A 82 -4.70 -9.04 8.24
C LEU A 82 -3.72 -9.93 7.46
N LEU A 83 -4.24 -10.90 6.70
CA LEU A 83 -3.45 -11.96 6.08
C LEU A 83 -2.93 -11.59 4.68
N SER A 84 -3.59 -10.68 3.97
CA SER A 84 -3.09 -10.19 2.68
C SER A 84 -1.83 -9.35 2.91
N CYS A 85 -0.75 -9.64 2.22
CA CYS A 85 0.49 -8.84 2.24
C CYS A 85 0.77 -8.29 0.85
N ILE A 86 1.39 -7.10 0.76
CA ILE A 86 1.77 -6.49 -0.52
C ILE A 86 2.74 -7.44 -1.24
N GLY A 87 2.42 -7.77 -2.49
CA GLY A 87 3.11 -8.77 -3.31
C GLY A 87 2.52 -10.18 -3.23
N ASN A 88 1.45 -10.42 -2.47
CA ASN A 88 0.72 -11.68 -2.53
C ASN A 88 -0.01 -11.87 -3.85
N ALA A 89 -0.09 -13.12 -4.30
CA ALA A 89 -0.83 -13.50 -5.49
C ALA A 89 -2.35 -13.47 -5.22
N ALA A 90 -3.08 -12.87 -6.14
CA ALA A 90 -4.53 -12.85 -6.18
C ALA A 90 -5.02 -13.57 -7.43
N LYS A 91 -6.19 -14.20 -7.36
CA LYS A 91 -6.82 -14.89 -8.50
C LYS A 91 -8.31 -14.63 -8.51
N VAL A 92 -8.84 -14.28 -9.67
CA VAL A 92 -10.28 -14.20 -9.90
C VAL A 92 -10.84 -15.62 -9.99
N ILE A 93 -11.87 -15.95 -9.20
CA ILE A 93 -12.43 -17.32 -9.15
C ILE A 93 -13.88 -17.42 -9.65
N THR A 94 -14.52 -16.30 -10.00
CA THR A 94 -15.85 -16.20 -10.62
C THR A 94 -15.83 -15.24 -11.81
N GLY A 95 -16.96 -15.12 -12.52
CA GLY A 95 -17.12 -14.14 -13.60
C GLY A 95 -16.33 -14.44 -14.87
N ASP A 96 -16.37 -13.48 -15.80
CA ASP A 96 -15.74 -13.60 -17.13
C ASP A 96 -14.21 -13.48 -17.08
N ALA A 97 -13.69 -12.90 -16.00
CA ALA A 97 -12.27 -12.84 -15.67
C ALA A 97 -11.76 -14.07 -14.90
N LYS A 98 -12.60 -15.09 -14.63
CA LYS A 98 -12.19 -16.28 -13.86
C LYS A 98 -10.90 -16.89 -14.41
N GLY A 99 -9.95 -17.11 -13.51
CA GLY A 99 -8.65 -17.68 -13.82
C GLY A 99 -7.54 -16.64 -13.96
N ASP A 100 -7.87 -15.38 -14.23
CA ASP A 100 -6.91 -14.30 -14.29
C ASP A 100 -6.26 -14.06 -12.92
N THR A 101 -5.00 -13.63 -12.95
CA THR A 101 -4.17 -13.44 -11.75
C THR A 101 -3.76 -11.98 -11.59
N GLY A 102 -3.66 -11.53 -10.35
CA GLY A 102 -3.22 -10.21 -9.97
C GLY A 102 -2.29 -10.26 -8.76
N VAL A 103 -1.95 -9.07 -8.26
CA VAL A 103 -1.02 -8.92 -7.13
C VAL A 103 -1.58 -7.90 -6.14
N VAL A 104 -1.52 -8.21 -4.85
CA VAL A 104 -1.90 -7.26 -3.78
C VAL A 104 -0.92 -6.10 -3.77
N THR A 105 -1.42 -4.87 -3.82
CA THR A 105 -0.61 -3.64 -3.89
C THR A 105 -0.72 -2.77 -2.65
N GLY A 106 -1.76 -2.96 -1.84
CA GLY A 106 -2.01 -2.12 -0.68
C GLY A 106 -3.23 -2.54 0.13
N LYS A 107 -3.48 -1.79 1.19
CA LYS A 107 -4.68 -1.88 2.03
C LYS A 107 -5.10 -0.48 2.42
N HIS A 108 -6.40 -0.22 2.48
CA HIS A 108 -6.94 1.05 2.91
C HIS A 108 -7.79 0.86 4.16
N GLY A 109 -7.32 1.43 5.28
CA GLY A 109 -7.91 1.30 6.60
C GLY A 109 -9.19 2.11 6.76
N GLY A 110 -10.02 1.75 7.76
CA GLY A 110 -11.30 2.42 8.00
C GLY A 110 -12.40 1.84 7.11
N ILE A 111 -12.23 1.85 5.79
CA ILE A 111 -13.09 1.07 4.89
C ILE A 111 -12.69 -0.39 4.79
N GLU A 112 -11.43 -0.71 5.14
CA GLU A 112 -10.88 -2.05 5.20
C GLU A 112 -10.91 -2.76 3.82
N ASN A 113 -10.46 -2.05 2.79
CA ASN A 113 -10.28 -2.61 1.43
C ASN A 113 -8.86 -3.16 1.26
N VAL A 114 -8.72 -4.30 0.57
CA VAL A 114 -7.45 -4.77 0.01
C VAL A 114 -7.39 -4.38 -1.46
N LEU A 115 -6.24 -3.86 -1.90
CA LEU A 115 -6.07 -3.35 -3.26
C LEU A 115 -5.29 -4.35 -4.10
N VAL A 116 -5.76 -4.61 -5.32
CA VAL A 116 -5.18 -5.63 -6.20
C VAL A 116 -4.98 -5.07 -7.60
N ASP A 117 -3.76 -5.21 -8.11
CA ASP A 117 -3.40 -4.86 -9.49
C ASP A 117 -3.60 -6.06 -10.42
N PHE A 118 -4.40 -5.86 -11.46
CA PHE A 118 -4.62 -6.77 -12.56
C PHE A 118 -4.22 -6.08 -13.88
N GLU A 119 -4.08 -6.86 -14.95
CA GLU A 119 -3.83 -6.31 -16.28
C GLU A 119 -5.12 -5.77 -16.93
N ASP A 120 -4.97 -4.86 -17.89
CA ASP A 120 -6.09 -4.11 -18.50
C ASP A 120 -7.21 -5.01 -19.02
N LYS A 121 -6.87 -6.10 -19.73
CA LYS A 121 -7.89 -7.04 -20.24
C LYS A 121 -8.64 -7.82 -19.14
N THR A 122 -8.09 -7.88 -17.93
CA THR A 122 -8.77 -8.44 -16.77
C THR A 122 -9.74 -7.42 -16.21
N LEU A 123 -9.33 -6.15 -16.12
CA LEU A 123 -10.20 -5.06 -15.66
C LEU A 123 -11.48 -4.95 -16.49
N GLU A 124 -11.37 -5.05 -17.82
CA GLU A 124 -12.53 -5.01 -18.73
C GLU A 124 -13.50 -6.19 -18.59
N ARG A 125 -13.07 -7.27 -17.92
CA ARG A 125 -13.87 -8.51 -17.73
C ARG A 125 -14.32 -8.72 -16.29
N LEU A 126 -13.82 -7.91 -15.36
CA LEU A 126 -14.21 -7.98 -13.96
C LEU A 126 -15.55 -7.28 -13.76
N ALA A 127 -16.38 -7.86 -12.90
CA ALA A 127 -17.60 -7.23 -12.42
C ALA A 127 -17.55 -7.00 -10.91
N ILE A 128 -18.34 -6.03 -10.43
CA ILE A 128 -18.60 -5.88 -8.99
C ILE A 128 -19.21 -7.19 -8.47
N GLY A 129 -18.68 -7.67 -7.33
CA GLY A 129 -19.08 -8.94 -6.72
C GLY A 129 -18.26 -10.15 -7.19
N ASP A 130 -17.36 -10.01 -8.17
CA ASP A 130 -16.47 -11.11 -8.54
C ASP A 130 -15.55 -11.49 -7.38
N LYS A 131 -15.47 -12.79 -7.11
CA LYS A 131 -14.70 -13.32 -5.98
C LYS A 131 -13.22 -13.35 -6.32
N ILE A 132 -12.42 -12.81 -5.42
CA ILE A 132 -10.96 -12.78 -5.50
C ILE A 132 -10.40 -13.64 -4.37
N LEU A 133 -9.68 -14.70 -4.74
CA LEU A 133 -8.93 -15.55 -3.82
C LEU A 133 -7.50 -15.02 -3.73
N ILE A 134 -7.08 -14.64 -2.53
CA ILE A 134 -5.71 -14.21 -2.24
C ILE A 134 -5.02 -15.32 -1.46
N ARG A 135 -3.78 -15.65 -1.86
CA ARG A 135 -2.90 -16.50 -1.06
C ARG A 135 -2.15 -15.62 -0.06
N GLY A 136 -2.72 -15.46 1.13
CA GLY A 136 -2.16 -14.68 2.22
C GLY A 136 -0.86 -15.30 2.72
N TYR A 137 0.26 -14.60 2.52
CA TYR A 137 1.60 -15.12 2.85
C TYR A 137 2.57 -14.00 3.21
N GLY A 138 3.06 -13.98 4.44
CA GLY A 138 3.98 -12.92 4.93
C GLY A 138 3.72 -12.48 6.37
N LEU A 139 2.54 -12.74 6.93
CA LEU A 139 2.29 -12.49 8.34
C LEU A 139 3.22 -13.36 9.20
N GLY A 140 3.98 -12.72 10.09
CA GLY A 140 5.02 -13.37 10.89
C GLY A 140 6.41 -13.40 10.24
N LEU A 141 6.58 -12.83 9.04
CA LEU A 141 7.89 -12.68 8.40
C LEU A 141 8.85 -11.91 9.31
N SER A 142 10.09 -12.40 9.40
CA SER A 142 11.15 -11.82 10.21
C SER A 142 12.49 -11.92 9.48
N PHE A 143 13.34 -10.91 9.66
CA PHE A 143 14.72 -10.91 9.17
C PHE A 143 15.64 -11.46 10.24
N ILE A 144 16.17 -12.68 10.05
CA ILE A 144 16.85 -13.46 11.11
C ILE A 144 18.06 -12.71 11.67
N LYS A 145 18.83 -12.06 10.79
CA LYS A 145 20.03 -11.30 11.15
C LYS A 145 19.75 -9.85 11.58
N TYR A 146 18.52 -9.38 11.43
CA TYR A 146 18.11 -8.00 11.71
C TYR A 146 16.85 -7.94 12.57
N PRO A 147 16.85 -8.52 13.79
CA PRO A 147 15.66 -8.61 14.64
C PRO A 147 15.08 -7.25 15.06
N HIS A 148 15.89 -6.18 15.02
CA HIS A 148 15.49 -4.79 15.31
C HIS A 148 14.75 -4.10 14.15
N ILE A 149 14.60 -4.79 13.02
CA ILE A 149 13.88 -4.32 11.84
C ILE A 149 12.72 -5.27 11.62
N LYS A 150 11.51 -4.76 11.81
CA LYS A 150 10.30 -5.58 11.79
C LYS A 150 9.58 -5.46 10.44
N PRO A 151 9.44 -6.56 9.70
CA PRO A 151 8.54 -6.62 8.55
C PRO A 151 7.07 -6.62 8.96
N ILE A 152 6.25 -5.87 8.23
CA ILE A 152 4.81 -5.74 8.42
C ILE A 152 4.18 -5.70 7.03
N ASN A 153 3.08 -6.44 6.78
CA ASN A 153 2.39 -6.47 5.47
C ASN A 153 3.27 -6.81 4.24
N LEU A 154 4.46 -7.37 4.46
CA LEU A 154 5.46 -7.64 3.42
C LEU A 154 5.42 -9.12 3.04
N SER A 155 5.08 -9.41 1.79
CA SER A 155 5.17 -10.78 1.28
C SER A 155 6.63 -11.20 1.08
N PRO A 156 6.95 -12.50 1.18
CA PRO A 156 8.30 -12.98 0.86
C PRO A 156 8.71 -12.73 -0.60
N SER A 157 7.77 -12.73 -1.55
CA SER A 157 8.02 -12.36 -2.95
C SER A 157 8.50 -10.92 -3.09
N LEU A 158 7.81 -9.96 -2.45
CA LEU A 158 8.25 -8.57 -2.45
C LEU A 158 9.57 -8.40 -1.66
N ALA A 159 9.73 -9.07 -0.52
CA ALA A 159 10.97 -9.00 0.26
C ALA A 159 12.22 -9.42 -0.54
N LYS A 160 12.08 -10.40 -1.43
CA LYS A 160 13.13 -10.86 -2.35
C LYS A 160 13.37 -9.90 -3.52
N ALA A 161 12.32 -9.21 -3.98
CA ALA A 161 12.39 -8.27 -5.09
C ALA A 161 12.94 -6.90 -4.69
N LEU A 162 12.78 -6.50 -3.42
CA LEU A 162 13.36 -5.26 -2.89
C LEU A 162 14.90 -5.31 -2.91
N PRO A 163 15.60 -4.32 -3.49
CA PRO A 163 17.06 -4.33 -3.56
C PRO A 163 17.67 -3.79 -2.25
N ILE A 164 17.39 -4.49 -1.14
CA ILE A 164 17.90 -4.18 0.19
C ILE A 164 19.41 -4.45 0.22
N ARG A 165 20.20 -3.45 0.64
CA ARG A 165 21.65 -3.63 0.87
C ARG A 165 21.94 -3.72 2.37
N GLU A 166 22.71 -4.72 2.76
CA GLU A 166 23.06 -5.02 4.13
C GLU A 166 24.39 -4.35 4.53
N ASP A 167 24.38 -3.44 5.52
CA ASP A 167 25.60 -3.08 6.26
C ASP A 167 25.68 -3.97 7.51
N LYS A 168 26.39 -5.09 7.36
CA LYS A 168 26.55 -6.10 8.43
C LYS A 168 27.37 -5.59 9.60
N THR A 169 28.23 -4.59 9.40
CA THR A 169 29.09 -4.06 10.47
C THR A 169 28.31 -3.19 11.45
N LYS A 170 27.33 -2.44 10.94
CA LYS A 170 26.47 -1.55 11.74
C LYS A 170 25.11 -2.14 12.08
N GLY A 171 24.76 -3.28 11.48
CA GLY A 171 23.44 -3.88 11.58
C GLY A 171 22.36 -3.00 10.94
N ILE A 172 22.70 -2.31 9.84
CA ILE A 172 21.82 -1.37 9.14
C ILE A 172 21.36 -1.95 7.81
N LEU A 173 20.10 -1.70 7.44
CA LEU A 173 19.59 -1.99 6.10
C LEU A 173 19.43 -0.70 5.30
N HIS A 174 20.08 -0.64 4.14
CA HIS A 174 19.87 0.43 3.18
C HIS A 174 18.71 0.09 2.26
N ILE A 175 17.70 0.94 2.26
CA ILE A 175 16.44 0.69 1.54
C ILE A 175 16.19 1.84 0.57
N PRO A 176 15.96 1.55 -0.73
CA PRO A 176 15.67 2.59 -1.71
C PRO A 176 14.28 3.16 -1.45
N VAL A 177 14.16 4.47 -1.49
CA VAL A 177 12.89 5.19 -1.36
C VAL A 177 12.84 6.34 -2.37
N THR A 178 11.64 6.71 -2.80
CA THR A 178 11.46 7.91 -3.63
C THR A 178 11.44 9.18 -2.80
N HIS A 179 10.93 9.10 -1.56
CA HIS A 179 10.70 10.24 -0.68
C HIS A 179 11.09 9.90 0.76
N ILE A 180 11.56 10.93 1.49
CA ILE A 180 11.82 10.90 2.93
C ILE A 180 10.93 11.96 3.56
N ILE A 181 9.97 11.51 4.37
CA ILE A 181 8.83 12.30 4.86
C ILE A 181 8.95 12.42 6.39
N PRO A 182 8.74 13.60 6.99
CA PRO A 182 8.75 13.73 8.44
C PRO A 182 7.43 13.20 9.04
N ALA A 183 7.49 12.59 10.23
CA ALA A 183 6.29 12.19 10.96
C ALA A 183 5.29 13.34 11.22
N ALA A 184 5.77 14.59 11.27
CA ALA A 184 4.95 15.78 11.55
C ALA A 184 3.83 16.05 10.54
N ILE A 185 3.91 15.50 9.33
CA ILE A 185 2.86 15.65 8.30
C ILE A 185 2.04 14.38 8.10
N MET A 186 2.19 13.39 8.98
CA MET A 186 1.31 12.22 8.98
C MET A 186 -0.01 12.55 9.68
N GLY A 187 -1.11 11.95 9.25
CA GLY A 187 -2.46 12.31 9.71
C GLY A 187 -3.36 11.10 9.99
N SER A 188 -4.47 11.02 9.26
CA SER A 188 -5.51 10.00 9.43
C SER A 188 -4.91 8.59 9.47
N GLY A 189 -5.41 7.74 10.36
CA GLY A 189 -4.86 6.41 10.66
C GLY A 189 -3.88 6.37 11.86
N LEU A 190 -3.45 7.53 12.39
CA LEU A 190 -2.86 7.62 13.72
C LEU A 190 -3.87 7.20 14.81
N GLY A 191 -3.37 6.59 15.89
CA GLY A 191 -4.22 6.05 16.97
C GLY A 191 -4.77 4.64 16.74
N SER A 192 -4.57 4.06 15.55
CA SER A 192 -4.81 2.63 15.31
C SER A 192 -3.95 1.77 16.25
N GLN A 193 -4.54 0.71 16.79
CA GLN A 193 -3.89 -0.20 17.74
C GLN A 193 -2.86 -1.13 17.09
N HIS A 194 -2.78 -1.14 15.75
CA HIS A 194 -1.85 -1.97 15.01
C HIS A 194 -1.47 -1.36 13.66
N CYS A 195 -0.40 -1.87 13.04
CA CYS A 195 0.01 -1.52 11.67
C CYS A 195 -0.23 -2.65 10.64
N TYR A 196 -0.91 -3.73 11.02
CA TYR A 196 -1.10 -4.93 10.16
C TYR A 196 -2.33 -4.88 9.24
N ARG A 197 -3.24 -3.93 9.45
CA ARG A 197 -4.39 -3.68 8.58
C ARG A 197 -4.38 -2.20 8.18
N GLY A 198 -4.86 -1.93 6.97
CA GLY A 198 -4.93 -0.58 6.43
C GLY A 198 -3.60 0.16 6.37
N ASP A 199 -3.72 1.48 6.40
CA ASP A 199 -2.70 2.47 6.11
C ASP A 199 -2.90 3.71 7.01
N TYR A 200 -2.18 4.78 6.69
CA TYR A 200 -2.31 6.10 7.29
C TYR A 200 -1.73 7.17 6.35
N ASP A 201 -2.14 8.42 6.53
CA ASP A 201 -2.12 9.40 5.44
C ASP A 201 -0.97 10.42 5.56
N ILE A 202 -0.39 10.78 4.41
CA ILE A 202 0.51 11.93 4.28
C ILE A 202 -0.31 13.18 3.97
N GLN A 203 -0.37 14.13 4.88
CA GLN A 203 -1.13 15.38 4.68
C GLN A 203 -0.43 16.30 3.66
N LEU A 204 -1.22 16.89 2.76
CA LEU A 204 -0.72 17.75 1.67
C LEU A 204 -1.19 19.21 1.76
N PHE A 205 -1.73 19.63 2.91
CA PHE A 205 -2.40 20.94 3.06
C PHE A 205 -1.45 22.10 3.35
N ASP A 206 -0.20 21.81 3.72
CA ASP A 206 0.85 22.83 3.84
C ASP A 206 1.72 22.87 2.59
N LYS A 207 1.62 23.97 1.82
CA LYS A 207 2.37 24.17 0.57
C LYS A 207 3.87 24.09 0.78
N GLN A 208 4.38 24.65 1.89
CA GLN A 208 5.82 24.68 2.15
C GLN A 208 6.36 23.26 2.37
N SER A 209 5.66 22.43 3.15
CA SER A 209 6.00 21.02 3.34
C SER A 209 5.89 20.22 2.04
N VAL A 210 4.82 20.43 1.26
CA VAL A 210 4.62 19.75 -0.03
C VAL A 210 5.78 20.03 -0.99
N GLU A 211 6.25 21.26 -1.08
CA GLU A 211 7.39 21.64 -1.93
C GLU A 211 8.71 21.09 -1.38
N LYS A 212 8.96 21.27 -0.08
CA LYS A 212 10.20 20.83 0.59
C LYS A 212 10.46 19.33 0.43
N TYR A 213 9.40 18.52 0.50
CA TYR A 213 9.48 17.06 0.42
C TYR A 213 9.02 16.50 -0.93
N TYR A 214 8.87 17.34 -1.97
CA TYR A 214 8.52 16.93 -3.34
C TYR A 214 7.23 16.09 -3.47
N LEU A 215 6.27 16.27 -2.56
CA LEU A 215 5.14 15.37 -2.38
C LEU A 215 4.19 15.32 -3.59
N LYS A 216 4.16 16.36 -4.44
CA LYS A 216 3.38 16.37 -5.69
C LYS A 216 3.80 15.30 -6.70
N THR A 217 4.98 14.70 -6.52
CA THR A 217 5.54 13.69 -7.43
C THR A 217 5.30 12.26 -6.97
N LEU A 218 4.69 12.06 -5.80
CA LEU A 218 4.31 10.74 -5.30
C LEU A 218 3.47 9.97 -6.31
N ARG A 219 3.77 8.69 -6.47
CA ARG A 219 3.04 7.76 -7.32
C ARG A 219 2.46 6.60 -6.51
N PHE A 220 1.39 6.02 -7.00
CA PHE A 220 0.90 4.75 -6.46
C PHE A 220 2.00 3.70 -6.53
N GLY A 221 2.20 2.98 -5.43
CA GLY A 221 3.24 1.97 -5.30
C GLY A 221 4.64 2.50 -4.96
N ASP A 222 4.84 3.82 -4.85
CA ASP A 222 6.14 4.36 -4.44
C ASP A 222 6.50 3.88 -3.04
N ILE A 223 7.76 3.49 -2.86
CA ILE A 223 8.33 3.18 -1.55
C ILE A 223 8.81 4.50 -0.94
N VAL A 224 8.36 4.78 0.28
CA VAL A 224 8.70 6.00 1.01
C VAL A 224 9.24 5.68 2.40
N ALA A 225 10.10 6.56 2.91
CA ALA A 225 10.54 6.53 4.30
C ALA A 225 9.81 7.61 5.10
N ILE A 226 9.45 7.28 6.33
CA ILE A 226 8.83 8.18 7.28
C ILE A 226 9.74 8.24 8.51
N MET A 227 10.31 9.41 8.71
CA MET A 227 11.30 9.70 9.75
C MET A 227 10.59 10.03 11.05
N ASP A 228 11.21 9.61 12.15
CA ASP A 228 10.71 9.77 13.52
C ASP A 228 9.34 9.09 13.75
N ALA A 229 9.09 7.98 13.03
CA ALA A 229 7.86 7.20 13.12
C ALA A 229 8.15 5.73 13.44
N ASP A 230 7.58 5.24 14.55
CA ASP A 230 7.64 3.83 14.94
C ASP A 230 6.29 3.15 14.69
N HIS A 231 6.31 2.09 13.88
CA HIS A 231 5.14 1.27 13.54
C HIS A 231 5.20 -0.13 14.15
N THR A 232 6.03 -0.37 15.17
CA THR A 232 6.25 -1.72 15.73
C THR A 232 4.95 -2.35 16.22
N TYR A 233 4.03 -1.55 16.78
CA TYR A 233 2.70 -2.00 17.21
C TYR A 233 1.63 -1.11 16.58
N GLY A 234 1.16 -0.09 17.31
CA GLY A 234 0.48 1.08 16.73
C GLY A 234 1.48 2.11 16.22
N ARG A 235 0.97 3.17 15.59
CA ARG A 235 1.79 4.24 15.01
C ARG A 235 2.03 5.34 16.04
N ILE A 236 3.28 5.66 16.30
CA ILE A 236 3.68 6.76 17.19
C ILE A 236 4.80 7.60 16.59
N TYR A 237 4.87 8.87 17.01
CA TYR A 237 6.07 9.67 16.84
C TYR A 237 7.15 9.17 17.82
N ARG A 238 8.34 8.91 17.31
CA ARG A 238 9.51 8.56 18.12
C ARG A 238 10.78 8.99 17.41
N THR A 239 11.47 9.97 17.98
CA THR A 239 12.73 10.48 17.45
C THR A 239 13.72 9.36 17.16
N GLY A 240 14.28 9.35 15.95
CA GLY A 240 15.25 8.37 15.48
C GLY A 240 14.64 7.07 14.94
N ALA A 241 13.35 6.81 15.15
CA ALA A 241 12.67 5.68 14.52
C ALA A 241 12.49 5.94 13.01
N VAL A 242 12.52 4.86 12.21
CA VAL A 242 12.32 4.95 10.77
C VAL A 242 11.37 3.86 10.33
N SER A 243 10.34 4.25 9.57
CA SER A 243 9.38 3.33 8.96
C SER A 243 9.40 3.45 7.44
N ILE A 244 9.28 2.32 6.75
CA ILE A 244 9.17 2.24 5.29
C ILE A 244 7.77 1.78 4.94
N GLY A 245 7.16 2.41 3.94
CA GLY A 245 5.84 2.02 3.45
C GLY A 245 5.67 2.23 1.95
N VAL A 246 4.48 1.89 1.47
CA VAL A 246 4.07 2.00 0.07
C VAL A 246 2.90 2.94 -0.04
N ILE A 247 2.89 3.83 -1.03
CA ILE A 247 1.73 4.68 -1.36
C ILE A 247 0.61 3.85 -1.97
N VAL A 248 -0.58 3.85 -1.38
CA VAL A 248 -1.66 2.91 -1.75
C VAL A 248 -2.95 3.56 -2.26
N HIS A 249 -3.27 4.80 -1.88
CA HIS A 249 -4.40 5.55 -2.44
C HIS A 249 -4.03 7.00 -2.77
N SER A 250 -4.92 7.69 -3.50
CA SER A 250 -4.69 9.05 -4.00
C SER A 250 -4.68 10.10 -2.89
N ASN A 251 -4.40 11.34 -3.28
CA ASN A 251 -4.71 12.55 -2.53
C ASN A 251 -6.17 12.56 -2.06
N CYS A 252 -6.37 13.36 -1.03
CA CYS A 252 -7.63 13.53 -0.35
C CYS A 252 -7.88 15.01 -0.16
N VAL A 253 -9.15 15.40 -0.19
CA VAL A 253 -9.55 16.79 0.06
C VAL A 253 -9.93 17.02 1.52
N THR A 254 -10.17 15.97 2.28
CA THR A 254 -10.59 16.08 3.68
C THR A 254 -9.42 16.41 4.61
N ALA A 255 -9.59 17.39 5.51
CA ALA A 255 -8.56 17.78 6.48
C ALA A 255 -8.03 16.59 7.30
N GLY A 256 -6.72 16.51 7.49
CA GLY A 256 -6.07 15.36 8.16
C GLY A 256 -5.78 14.17 7.26
N HIS A 257 -6.27 14.14 6.02
CA HIS A 257 -6.06 13.05 5.07
C HIS A 257 -5.08 13.42 3.93
N GLY A 258 -4.76 12.43 3.10
CA GLY A 258 -3.93 12.54 1.90
C GLY A 258 -3.52 11.16 1.40
N PRO A 259 -2.49 11.00 0.54
CA PRO A 259 -2.09 9.69 0.04
C PRO A 259 -1.75 8.73 1.18
N GLY A 260 -2.42 7.57 1.18
CA GLY A 260 -2.25 6.56 2.21
C GLY A 260 -0.97 5.76 2.07
N VAL A 261 -0.39 5.36 3.21
CA VAL A 261 0.85 4.59 3.32
C VAL A 261 0.62 3.28 4.07
N THR A 262 0.68 2.14 3.37
CA THR A 262 0.75 0.83 4.04
C THR A 262 2.18 0.55 4.47
N THR A 263 2.39 0.24 5.76
CA THR A 263 3.73 -0.04 6.31
C THR A 263 4.28 -1.37 5.81
N LEU A 264 5.57 -1.39 5.43
CA LEU A 264 6.33 -2.57 5.06
C LEU A 264 7.37 -2.97 6.10
N LEU A 265 8.10 -1.99 6.65
CA LEU A 265 9.21 -2.20 7.58
C LEU A 265 9.21 -1.09 8.62
N THR A 266 9.70 -1.38 9.83
CA THR A 266 9.93 -0.36 10.86
C THR A 266 11.15 -0.72 11.69
N SER A 267 11.87 0.29 12.15
CA SER A 267 12.92 0.14 13.15
C SER A 267 12.84 1.26 14.16
N VAL A 268 12.52 0.86 15.39
CA VAL A 268 12.44 1.75 16.56
C VAL A 268 13.81 2.33 16.95
N GLU A 269 14.88 1.63 16.57
CA GLU A 269 16.28 1.99 16.85
C GLU A 269 16.96 2.72 15.67
N GLY A 270 16.22 3.03 14.60
CA GLY A 270 16.77 3.71 13.42
C GLY A 270 17.75 2.85 12.62
N LYS A 271 17.59 1.52 12.62
CA LYS A 271 18.46 0.58 11.87
C LYS A 271 18.14 0.48 10.38
N ILE A 272 17.28 1.37 9.87
CA ILE A 272 16.98 1.51 8.45
C ILE A 272 17.59 2.82 7.96
N ALA A 273 18.45 2.74 6.94
CA ALA A 273 19.03 3.89 6.26
C ALA A 273 18.36 4.07 4.88
N PRO A 274 17.32 4.91 4.76
CA PRO A 274 16.71 5.18 3.47
C PRO A 274 17.69 5.92 2.55
N HIS A 275 17.66 5.60 1.27
CA HIS A 275 18.40 6.34 0.24
C HIS A 275 17.51 6.62 -0.97
N ILE A 276 17.68 7.80 -1.57
CA ILE A 276 16.82 8.24 -2.68
C ILE A 276 17.09 7.42 -3.93
N ASP A 277 16.04 6.87 -4.52
CA ASP A 277 16.00 6.20 -5.82
C ASP A 277 14.63 6.47 -6.47
N SER A 278 14.63 7.17 -7.60
CA SER A 278 13.40 7.54 -8.33
C SER A 278 12.66 6.34 -8.92
N THR A 279 13.30 5.16 -8.96
CA THR A 279 12.72 3.90 -9.44
C THR A 279 12.13 3.04 -8.32
N ALA A 280 12.21 3.49 -7.05
CA ALA A 280 11.73 2.75 -5.89
C ALA A 280 10.20 2.65 -5.83
N ASN A 281 9.63 1.74 -6.63
CA ASN A 281 8.20 1.51 -6.75
C ASN A 281 7.90 0.01 -6.88
N ILE A 282 6.88 -0.48 -6.17
CA ILE A 282 6.52 -1.92 -6.21
C ILE A 282 6.14 -2.39 -7.61
N GLY A 283 5.64 -1.49 -8.47
CA GLY A 283 5.35 -1.78 -9.87
C GLY A 283 6.59 -2.18 -10.66
N VAL A 284 7.72 -1.52 -10.41
CA VAL A 284 9.02 -1.86 -11.01
C VAL A 284 9.48 -3.23 -10.51
N TYR A 285 9.39 -3.46 -9.20
CA TYR A 285 9.92 -4.67 -8.56
C TYR A 285 9.09 -5.92 -8.82
N LEU A 286 7.78 -5.77 -9.07
CA LEU A 286 6.85 -6.88 -9.28
C LEU A 286 6.35 -6.99 -10.74
N ASP A 287 6.79 -6.09 -11.64
CA ASP A 287 6.36 -6.06 -13.06
C ASP A 287 4.83 -5.90 -13.22
N ILE A 288 4.24 -4.96 -12.46
CA ILE A 288 2.79 -4.69 -12.41
C ILE A 288 2.44 -3.23 -12.74
N GLY A 289 1.15 -2.90 -12.81
CA GLY A 289 0.66 -1.57 -13.11
C GLY A 289 1.22 -1.03 -14.43
N ARG A 290 1.74 0.21 -14.40
CA ARG A 290 2.36 0.88 -15.56
C ARG A 290 3.71 0.31 -15.99
N PHE A 291 4.32 -0.52 -15.15
CA PHE A 291 5.63 -1.12 -15.43
C PHE A 291 5.52 -2.52 -16.04
N ARG A 292 4.31 -3.09 -16.07
CA ARG A 292 4.02 -4.41 -16.63
C ARG A 292 4.54 -4.52 -18.06
N LYS A 293 5.44 -5.45 -18.30
CA LYS A 293 5.89 -5.79 -19.66
C LYS A 293 4.73 -6.32 -20.47
N LYS A 294 4.47 -5.69 -21.63
CA LYS A 294 3.51 -6.23 -22.61
C LYS A 294 4.00 -7.62 -23.02
N SER A 295 3.16 -8.64 -22.82
CA SER A 295 3.47 -9.97 -23.36
C SER A 295 3.67 -9.81 -24.87
N ARG A 296 4.84 -10.23 -25.38
CA ARG A 296 5.03 -10.40 -26.82
C ARG A 296 3.96 -11.41 -27.24
N LYS A 297 2.92 -10.96 -27.94
CA LYS A 297 1.99 -11.87 -28.61
C LYS A 297 2.85 -12.86 -29.40
N LYS A 298 2.83 -14.14 -29.02
CA LYS A 298 3.23 -15.20 -29.95
C LYS A 298 2.25 -15.06 -31.11
N ARG A 299 2.77 -14.58 -32.24
CA ARG A 299 2.08 -14.62 -33.53
C ARG A 299 1.85 -16.07 -33.91
#